data_AF-A0AAU2UVU9-F1
#
_entry.id   AF-A0AAU2UVU9-F1
#
_cell.length_a   1.000
_cell.length_b   1.000
_cell.length_c   1.000
_cell.angle_alpha   90.00
_cell.angle_beta   90.00
_cell.angle_gamma   90.00
#
_symmetry.space_group_name_H-M   'P 1'
#
loop_
_entity.id
_entity.type
_entity.pdbx_description
1 polymer ?
#
loop_
_entity_poly.entity_id
_entity_poly.type
_entity_poly.pdbx_seq_one_letter_code
_entity_poly.pdbx_strand_id
1 'polypeptide(L)' 'MVEKRLGALPVAAEFLRRLDVAGIVDGLCPSAASAHLTHGQVIEALVANRLTSPMPLLRVGD' A
#
# COMPACT_ATOMS: atom_id res chain seq x y z
N MET A 1 -11.84 -10.21 28.18
CA MET A 1 -11.39 -10.21 26.77
C MET A 1 -11.35 -8.77 26.31
N VAL A 2 -10.21 -8.27 25.82
CA VAL A 2 -10.11 -6.89 25.28
C VAL A 2 -10.36 -6.98 23.78
N GLU A 3 -11.46 -6.41 23.30
CA GLU A 3 -11.72 -6.26 21.87
C GLU A 3 -11.16 -4.91 21.39
N LYS A 4 -10.20 -4.95 20.46
CA LYS A 4 -9.69 -3.74 19.80
C LYS A 4 -10.37 -3.60 18.45
N ARG A 5 -11.20 -2.57 18.27
CA ARG A 5 -11.74 -2.22 16.96
C ARG A 5 -10.63 -1.60 16.12
N LEU A 6 -10.18 -2.33 15.10
CA LEU A 6 -9.26 -1.80 14.09
C LEU A 6 -10.07 -1.10 13.00
N GLY A 7 -9.58 0.03 12.51
CA GLY A 7 -10.08 0.62 11.27
C GLY A 7 -9.78 -0.27 10.06
N ALA A 8 -10.37 0.05 8.91
CA ALA A 8 -10.20 -0.75 7.69
C ALA A 8 -8.75 -0.76 7.15
N LEU A 9 -7.97 0.29 7.42
CA LEU A 9 -6.61 0.44 6.89
C LEU A 9 -5.60 -0.59 7.46
N PRO A 10 -5.47 -0.79 8.78
CA PRO A 10 -4.63 -1.86 9.33
C PRO A 10 -4.98 -3.25 8.79
N VAL A 11 -6.27 -3.51 8.55
CA VAL A 11 -6.74 -4.78 8.01
C VAL A 11 -6.28 -4.93 6.56
N ALA A 12 -6.51 -3.93 5.71
CA ALA A 12 -6.08 -3.94 4.33
C ALA A 12 -4.55 -4.08 4.20
N ALA A 13 -3.78 -3.33 4.98
CA ALA A 13 -2.31 -3.37 4.95
C ALA A 13 -1.75 -4.76 5.30
N GLU A 14 -2.33 -5.45 6.29
CA GLU A 14 -1.90 -6.81 6.64
C GLU A 14 -2.20 -7.81 5.51
N PHE A 15 -3.36 -7.71 4.87
CA PHE A 15 -3.68 -8.57 3.73
C PHE A 15 -2.74 -8.33 2.54
N LEU A 16 -2.41 -7.07 2.23
CA LEU A 16 -1.50 -6.74 1.12
C LEU A 16 -0.10 -7.32 1.35
N ARG A 17 0.43 -7.22 2.58
CA ARG A 17 1.71 -7.86 2.95
C ARG A 17 1.67 -9.38 2.78
N ARG A 18 0.59 -10.03 3.24
CA ARG A 18 0.45 -11.49 3.14
C ARG A 18 0.32 -11.99 1.70
N LEU A 19 -0.21 -11.15 0.81
CA LEU A 19 -0.28 -11.42 -0.62
C LEU A 19 1.02 -11.07 -1.37
N ASP A 20 2.00 -10.49 -0.68
CA ASP A 20 3.28 -10.02 -1.24
C ASP A 20 3.09 -9.11 -2.46
N VAL A 21 2.13 -8.18 -2.38
CA VAL A 21 1.82 -7.28 -3.50
C VAL A 21 3.05 -6.44 -3.87
N ALA A 22 3.77 -5.92 -2.88
CA ALA A 22 4.98 -5.15 -3.14
C ALA A 22 6.07 -5.98 -3.83
N GLY A 23 6.36 -7.19 -3.33
CA GLY A 23 7.39 -8.07 -3.91
C GLY A 23 7.08 -8.48 -5.34
N ILE A 24 5.82 -8.80 -5.64
CA ILE A 24 5.38 -9.13 -7.00
C ILE A 24 5.59 -7.94 -7.94
N VAL A 25 5.15 -6.73 -7.54
CA VAL A 25 5.30 -5.54 -8.36
C VAL A 25 6.77 -5.18 -8.57
N ASP A 26 7.59 -5.24 -7.54
CA ASP A 26 9.02 -4.90 -7.63
C ASP A 26 9.79 -5.90 -8.50
N GLY A 27 9.39 -7.18 -8.49
CA GLY A 27 9.96 -8.20 -9.38
C GLY A 27 9.61 -7.98 -10.87
N LEU A 28 8.45 -7.38 -11.15
CA LEU A 28 8.00 -7.07 -12.51
C LEU A 28 8.44 -5.68 -12.99
N CYS A 29 8.56 -4.72 -12.07
CA CYS A 29 8.89 -3.33 -12.33
C CYS A 29 9.89 -2.81 -11.30
N PRO A 30 11.20 -3.12 -11.47
CA PRO A 30 12.23 -2.66 -10.56
C PRO A 30 12.28 -1.14 -10.47
N SER A 31 12.38 -0.60 -9.26
CA SER A 31 12.56 0.83 -9.04
C SER A 31 14.01 1.27 -9.19
N ALA A 32 14.21 2.55 -9.51
CA ALA A 32 15.56 3.13 -9.55
C ALA A 32 16.21 3.09 -8.17
N ALA A 33 17.53 2.91 -8.11
CA ALA A 33 18.29 2.90 -6.86
C ALA A 33 18.19 4.22 -6.06
N SER A 34 17.84 5.32 -6.74
CA SER A 34 17.61 6.63 -6.13
C SER A 34 16.19 6.84 -5.59
N ALA A 35 15.28 5.89 -5.78
CA ALA A 35 13.88 6.04 -5.38
C ALA A 35 13.74 5.90 -3.85
N HIS A 36 12.98 6.82 -3.23
CA HIS A 36 12.67 6.76 -1.80
C HIS A 36 11.67 5.65 -1.44
N LEU A 37 10.85 5.23 -2.41
CA LEU A 37 9.88 4.15 -2.29
C LEU A 37 9.96 3.27 -3.53
N THR A 38 9.74 1.97 -3.36
CA THR A 38 9.60 1.05 -4.48
C THR A 38 8.23 1.18 -5.14
N HIS A 39 8.10 0.74 -6.40
CA HIS A 39 6.82 0.72 -7.10
C HIS A 39 5.81 -0.15 -6.35
N GLY A 40 6.25 -1.28 -5.79
CA GLY A 40 5.44 -2.15 -4.96
C GLY A 40 4.87 -1.45 -3.73
N GLN A 41 5.70 -0.69 -3.01
CA GLN A 41 5.26 0.10 -1.85
C GLN A 41 4.23 1.16 -2.24
N VAL A 42 4.43 1.84 -3.37
CA VAL A 42 3.45 2.81 -3.88
C VAL A 42 2.14 2.11 -4.21
N ILE A 43 2.16 1.01 -4.97
CA ILE A 43 0.97 0.24 -5.34
C ILE A 43 0.21 -0.25 -4.10
N GLU A 44 0.87 -0.77 -3.07
CA GLU A 44 0.21 -1.17 -1.83
C GLU A 44 -0.57 -0.02 -1.20
N ALA A 45 0.02 1.17 -1.12
CA ALA A 45 -0.65 2.36 -0.59
C ALA A 45 -1.86 2.76 -1.44
N LEU A 46 -1.75 2.69 -2.78
CA LEU A 46 -2.87 2.96 -3.70
C LEU A 46 -4.03 1.97 -3.49
N VAL A 47 -3.72 0.68 -3.38
CA VAL A 47 -4.72 -0.37 -3.17
C VAL A 47 -5.37 -0.22 -1.81
N ALA A 48 -4.60 0.00 -0.74
CA ALA A 48 -5.12 0.21 0.59
C ALA A 48 -6.08 1.41 0.64
N ASN A 49 -5.67 2.55 0.07
CA ASN A 49 -6.51 3.75 -0.05
C ASN A 49 -7.81 3.47 -0.80
N ARG A 50 -7.72 2.72 -1.91
CA ARG A 50 -8.89 2.34 -2.71
C ARG A 50 -9.86 1.44 -1.94
N LEU A 51 -9.35 0.45 -1.20
CA LEU A 51 -10.14 -0.49 -0.41
C LEU A 51 -10.87 0.16 0.77
N THR A 52 -10.41 1.33 1.22
CA THR A 52 -11.04 2.06 2.33
C THR A 52 -12.04 3.14 1.91
N SER A 53 -12.21 3.43 0.61
CA SER A 53 -13.19 4.34 -0.05
C SER A 53 -13.35 5.80 0.48
N PRO A 54 -13.45 6.85 -0.38
CA PRO A 54 -12.73 7.09 -1.66
C PRO A 54 -12.27 8.57 -1.95
N MET A 55 -11.03 8.72 -2.49
CA MET A 55 -10.45 9.76 -3.41
C MET A 55 -10.12 11.21 -2.95
N PRO A 56 -9.08 11.89 -3.51
CA PRO A 56 -8.08 11.48 -4.53
C PRO A 56 -6.61 11.49 -4.02
N LEU A 57 -5.72 10.75 -4.69
CA LEU A 57 -4.24 10.93 -4.54
C LEU A 57 -3.77 12.16 -5.33
N LEU A 58 -4.43 13.31 -5.16
CA LEU A 58 -4.30 14.46 -6.07
C LEU A 58 -3.06 15.33 -5.82
N ARG A 59 -2.25 15.04 -4.80
CA ARG A 59 -0.96 15.69 -4.58
C ARG A 59 0.03 14.69 -3.97
N VAL A 60 0.84 14.08 -4.81
CA VAL A 60 2.15 13.55 -4.41
C VAL A 60 3.16 14.59 -4.86
N GLY A 61 3.48 15.53 -3.98
CA GLY A 61 4.40 16.64 -4.22
C GLY A 61 3.84 17.98 -3.70
N ASP A 62 4.70 18.70 -2.98
CA ASP A 62 4.67 20.18 -2.95
C ASP A 62 5.32 20.72 -4.23
#